data_AF-A0A7J3TWJ8-F1
#
_entry.id   AF-A0A7J3TWJ8-F1
#
_cell.length_a   1.000
_cell.length_b   1.000
_cell.length_c   1.000
_cell.angle_alpha   90.00
_cell.angle_beta   90.00
_cell.angle_gamma   90.00
#
_symmetry.space_group_name_H-M   'P 1'
#
loop_
_entity.id
_entity.type
_entity.pdbx_description
1 polymer ?
#
loop_
_entity_poly.entity_id
_entity_poly.type
_entity_poly.pdbx_seq_one_letter_code
_entity_poly.pdbx_strand_id
1 'polypeptide(L)'
;NFGVGAGWFRDEAVSYGVYWGRHEERLSRMLEALEVILRLWTEEGRVTYTGRYYRVVKAPFWPKPVQKPHPPIWFGGSSKAILEAAVKYGYGFLPSSNTTVEDFRRMASYINEMSKKLGKRVLLVPSVTYPDGIGENPKDWLSKIEEYSKAGADMIILDFSMTRVSPDKSMNMLREFSKAVFPIYCPSIQT
;
A
#
# COMPACT_ATOMS: atom_id res chain seq x y z
N ASN A 1 3.18 -9.68 -2.02
CA ASN A 1 3.07 -8.37 -1.36
C ASN A 1 2.18 -8.53 -0.12
N PHE A 2 2.47 -7.82 0.96
CA PHE A 2 1.70 -7.85 2.20
C PHE A 2 1.36 -6.41 2.61
N GLY A 3 0.08 -6.03 2.47
CA GLY A 3 -0.41 -4.70 2.85
C GLY A 3 -0.85 -4.66 4.30
N VAL A 4 -0.51 -3.59 5.02
CA VAL A 4 -0.95 -3.35 6.40
C VAL A 4 -1.61 -1.99 6.51
N GLY A 5 -2.72 -1.92 7.25
CA GLY A 5 -3.45 -0.68 7.52
C GLY A 5 -4.20 -0.77 8.85
N ALA A 6 -4.46 0.38 9.46
CA ALA A 6 -5.09 0.46 10.78
C ALA A 6 -6.62 0.30 10.77
N GLY A 7 -7.20 -0.13 9.65
CA GLY A 7 -8.64 -0.24 9.43
C GLY A 7 -9.34 1.12 9.24
N TRP A 8 -10.32 1.16 8.32
CA TRP A 8 -11.10 2.37 8.01
C TRP A 8 -12.61 2.17 8.22
N PHE A 9 -13.13 0.95 8.00
CA PHE A 9 -14.55 0.67 8.09
C PHE A 9 -14.93 0.01 9.43
N ARG A 10 -15.53 0.81 10.31
CA ARG A 10 -15.87 0.39 11.68
C ARG A 10 -16.84 -0.78 11.72
N ASP A 11 -17.90 -0.73 10.91
CA ASP A 11 -19.00 -1.68 11.02
C ASP A 11 -18.56 -3.08 10.62
N GLU A 12 -17.74 -3.20 9.58
CA GLU A 12 -17.05 -4.45 9.22
C GLU A 12 -16.20 -4.96 10.39
N ALA A 13 -15.32 -4.13 10.95
CA ALA A 13 -14.44 -4.55 12.03
C ALA A 13 -15.23 -5.07 13.25
N VAL A 14 -16.27 -4.34 13.67
CA VAL A 14 -17.12 -4.74 14.79
C VAL A 14 -17.90 -6.01 14.47
N SER A 15 -18.35 -6.22 13.22
CA SER A 15 -19.06 -7.43 12.82
C SER A 15 -18.20 -8.70 12.95
N TYR A 16 -16.88 -8.57 12.80
CA TYR A 16 -15.90 -9.65 13.02
C TYR A 16 -15.42 -9.74 14.48
N GLY A 17 -16.01 -8.98 15.40
CA GLY A 17 -15.60 -8.94 16.80
C GLY A 17 -14.28 -8.23 17.05
N VAL A 18 -13.77 -7.46 16.07
CA VAL A 18 -12.55 -6.67 16.24
C VAL A 18 -12.87 -5.42 17.04
N TYR A 19 -12.16 -5.23 18.15
CA TYR A 19 -12.24 -4.02 18.94
C TYR A 19 -11.78 -2.80 18.11
N TRP A 20 -12.66 -1.82 17.92
CA TRP A 20 -12.39 -0.67 17.04
C TRP A 20 -11.51 0.42 17.66
N GLY A 21 -11.64 0.71 18.95
CA GLY A 21 -10.82 1.72 19.66
C GLY A 21 -10.71 3.10 18.98
N ARG A 22 -9.76 3.91 19.46
CA ARG A 22 -9.35 5.17 18.81
C ARG A 22 -8.36 4.88 17.69
N HIS A 23 -8.17 5.83 16.76
CA HIS A 23 -7.27 5.66 15.63
C HIS A 23 -5.84 5.31 16.08
N GLU A 24 -5.33 6.01 17.10
CA GLU A 24 -3.99 5.80 17.64
C GLU A 24 -3.81 4.40 18.25
N GLU A 25 -4.86 3.88 18.89
CA GLU A 25 -4.86 2.53 19.45
C GLU A 25 -4.86 1.48 18.34
N ARG A 26 -5.68 1.66 17.29
CA ARG A 26 -5.67 0.76 16.13
C ARG A 26 -4.32 0.74 15.44
N LEU A 27 -3.68 1.89 15.29
CA LEU A 27 -2.35 2.02 14.71
C LEU A 27 -1.30 1.29 15.56
N SER A 28 -1.36 1.46 16.88
CA SER A 28 -0.47 0.77 17.81
C SER A 28 -0.65 -0.75 17.77
N ARG A 29 -1.90 -1.23 17.72
CA ARG A 29 -2.23 -2.65 17.54
C ARG A 29 -1.70 -3.18 16.20
N MET A 30 -1.91 -2.46 15.09
CA MET A 30 -1.40 -2.84 13.77
C MET A 30 0.13 -3.00 13.77
N LEU A 31 0.86 -2.05 14.37
CA LEU A 31 2.32 -2.10 14.45
C LEU A 31 2.82 -3.25 15.33
N GLU A 32 2.16 -3.49 16.46
CA GLU A 32 2.51 -4.61 17.34
C GLU A 32 2.21 -5.96 16.67
N ALA A 33 1.08 -6.08 15.97
CA ALA A 33 0.75 -7.26 15.18
C ALA A 33 1.79 -7.51 14.08
N LEU A 34 2.23 -6.46 13.38
CA LEU A 34 3.28 -6.57 12.37
C LEU A 34 4.60 -7.08 12.96
N GLU A 35 4.97 -6.62 14.15
CA GLU A 35 6.16 -7.13 14.85
C GLU A 35 6.04 -8.63 15.13
N VAL A 36 4.90 -9.08 15.67
CA VAL A 36 4.65 -10.51 15.92
C VAL A 36 4.72 -11.32 14.62
N ILE A 37 4.09 -10.84 13.55
CA ILE A 37 4.09 -11.49 12.23
C ILE A 37 5.52 -11.62 11.69
N LEU A 38 6.29 -10.54 11.73
CA LEU A 38 7.68 -10.53 11.26
C LEU A 38 8.52 -11.55 12.04
N ARG A 39 8.42 -11.57 13.37
CA ARG A 39 9.13 -12.55 14.20
C ARG A 39 8.74 -13.98 13.85
N LEU A 40 7.45 -14.27 13.68
CA LEU A 40 6.98 -15.61 13.26
C LEU A 40 7.50 -16.01 11.88
N TRP A 41 7.68 -15.06 10.97
CA TRP A 41 8.18 -15.30 9.62
C TRP A 41 9.70 -15.45 9.53
N THR A 42 10.46 -14.76 10.37
CA THR A 42 11.92 -14.65 10.23
C THR A 42 12.71 -15.40 11.30
N GLU A 43 12.17 -15.58 12.51
CA GLU A 43 12.87 -16.31 13.57
C GLU A 43 12.79 -17.81 13.33
N GLU A 44 13.90 -18.50 13.57
CA GLU A 44 13.93 -19.95 13.60
C GLU A 44 13.28 -20.49 14.87
N GLY A 45 12.58 -21.63 14.77
CA GLY A 45 11.93 -22.24 15.92
C GLY A 45 10.60 -21.59 16.33
N ARG A 46 10.29 -21.70 17.62
CA ARG A 46 9.03 -21.24 18.22
C ARG A 46 9.19 -19.84 18.81
N VAL A 47 8.29 -18.93 18.47
CA VAL A 47 8.36 -17.52 18.90
C VAL A 47 7.59 -17.31 20.20
N THR A 48 8.17 -16.53 21.11
CA THR A 48 7.47 -15.98 22.27
C THR A 48 7.52 -14.46 22.23
N TYR A 49 6.37 -13.82 22.31
CA TYR A 49 6.20 -12.36 22.31
C TYR A 49 5.24 -11.96 23.42
N THR A 50 5.57 -10.89 24.14
CA THR A 50 4.69 -10.29 25.15
C THR A 50 4.72 -8.78 24.94
N GLY A 51 3.72 -8.27 24.23
CA GLY A 51 3.51 -6.85 24.02
C GLY A 51 2.30 -6.34 24.79
N ARG A 52 1.85 -5.13 24.43
CA ARG A 52 0.73 -4.47 25.08
C ARG A 52 -0.61 -5.07 24.65
N TYR A 53 -0.71 -5.50 23.40
CA TYR A 53 -1.95 -5.97 22.80
C TYR A 53 -1.92 -7.47 22.46
N TYR A 54 -0.74 -8.03 22.18
CA TYR A 54 -0.56 -9.40 21.75
C TYR A 54 0.42 -10.14 22.64
N ARG A 55 0.06 -11.38 22.95
CA ARG A 55 0.94 -12.33 23.62
C ARG A 55 0.87 -13.65 22.88
N VAL A 56 2.03 -14.16 22.47
CA VAL A 56 2.16 -15.51 21.91
C VAL A 56 3.23 -16.26 22.70
N VAL A 57 3.01 -17.53 22.98
CA VAL A 57 3.89 -18.34 23.83
C VAL A 57 4.31 -19.58 23.07
N LYS A 58 5.61 -19.72 22.80
CA LYS A 58 6.20 -20.84 22.05
C LYS A 58 5.40 -21.17 20.78
N ALA A 59 4.96 -20.14 20.05
CA ALA A 59 4.13 -20.27 18.87
C ALA A 59 4.94 -20.87 17.70
N PRO A 60 4.50 -22.01 17.14
CA PRO A 60 5.08 -22.55 15.92
C PRO A 60 4.58 -21.76 14.70
N PHE A 61 5.43 -21.57 13.69
CA PHE A 61 5.00 -21.05 12.38
C PHE A 61 5.81 -21.70 11.27
N TRP A 62 5.18 -22.67 10.60
CA TRP A 62 5.73 -23.33 9.42
C TRP A 62 4.60 -23.66 8.43
N PRO A 63 4.86 -23.58 7.11
CA PRO A 63 6.13 -23.19 6.50
C PRO A 63 6.42 -21.68 6.64
N LYS A 64 7.71 -21.31 6.63
CA LYS A 64 8.14 -19.90 6.56
C LYS A 64 7.83 -19.33 5.17
N PRO A 65 7.67 -18.01 5.00
CA PRO A 65 7.50 -17.42 3.67
C PRO A 65 8.62 -17.81 2.71
N VAL A 66 8.26 -18.00 1.43
CA VAL A 66 9.21 -18.32 0.34
C VAL A 66 10.18 -17.15 0.14
N GLN A 67 9.66 -15.91 0.10
CA GLN A 67 10.47 -14.70 0.02
C GLN A 67 11.21 -14.45 1.35
N LYS A 68 12.51 -14.14 1.26
CA LYS A 68 13.36 -13.81 2.41
C LYS A 68 13.74 -12.32 2.41
N PRO A 69 13.81 -11.66 3.60
CA PRO A 69 13.41 -12.21 4.91
C PRO A 69 11.90 -12.41 5.03
N HIS A 70 11.10 -11.65 4.29
CA HIS A 70 9.64 -11.74 4.23
C HIS A 70 9.16 -11.22 2.85
N PRO A 71 7.89 -11.43 2.48
CA PRO A 71 7.30 -10.77 1.32
C PRO A 71 7.40 -9.23 1.43
N PRO A 72 7.42 -8.46 0.34
CA PRO A 72 7.43 -7.00 0.41
C PRO A 72 6.22 -6.47 1.19
N ILE A 73 6.48 -5.56 2.14
CA ILE A 73 5.46 -4.98 3.03
C ILE A 73 5.12 -3.58 2.55
N TRP A 74 3.83 -3.23 2.67
CA TRP A 74 3.28 -1.95 2.24
C TRP A 74 2.38 -1.35 3.31
N PHE A 75 2.66 -0.12 3.73
CA PHE A 75 1.84 0.63 4.67
C PHE A 75 0.76 1.43 3.92
N GLY A 76 -0.49 1.13 4.23
CA GLY A 76 -1.66 1.77 3.65
C GLY A 76 -2.25 2.87 4.56
N GLY A 77 -2.52 4.04 4.01
CA GLY A 77 -3.26 5.11 4.69
C GLY A 77 -2.72 6.51 4.42
N SER A 78 -3.25 7.51 5.12
CA SER A 78 -2.94 8.92 4.90
C SER A 78 -2.49 9.67 6.16
N SER A 79 -2.50 9.02 7.33
CA SER A 79 -2.13 9.68 8.59
C SER A 79 -0.61 9.78 8.73
N LYS A 80 -0.15 10.88 9.36
CA LYS A 80 1.28 11.11 9.61
C LYS A 80 1.96 9.92 10.29
N ALA A 81 1.28 9.26 11.22
CA ALA A 81 1.79 8.08 11.92
C ALA A 81 2.03 6.87 10.99
N ILE A 82 1.23 6.70 9.93
CA ILE A 82 1.48 5.68 8.90
C ILE A 82 2.71 6.03 8.06
N LEU A 83 2.87 7.31 7.69
CA LEU A 83 4.06 7.77 6.95
C LEU A 83 5.33 7.56 7.80
N GLU A 84 5.29 7.92 9.08
CA GLU A 84 6.38 7.70 10.04
C GLU A 84 6.67 6.21 10.22
N ALA A 85 5.65 5.34 10.26
CA ALA A 85 5.84 3.90 10.30
C ALA A 85 6.53 3.38 9.02
N ALA A 86 6.04 3.75 7.83
CA ALA A 86 6.66 3.36 6.57
C ALA A 86 8.16 3.70 6.54
N VAL A 87 8.51 4.92 6.97
CA VAL A 87 9.90 5.38 7.07
C VAL A 87 10.68 4.63 8.15
N LYS A 88 10.12 4.46 9.35
CA LYS A 88 10.76 3.74 10.46
C LYS A 88 11.14 2.32 10.07
N TYR A 89 10.26 1.60 9.38
CA TYR A 89 10.53 0.23 8.95
C TYR A 89 11.37 0.19 7.66
N GLY A 90 11.22 1.17 6.77
CA GLY A 90 11.83 1.16 5.43
C GLY A 90 11.04 0.31 4.45
N TYR A 91 9.72 0.28 4.59
CA TYR A 91 8.81 -0.49 3.75
C TYR A 91 7.98 0.44 2.87
N GLY A 92 7.38 -0.09 1.81
CA GLY A 92 6.66 0.72 0.83
C GLY A 92 5.43 1.43 1.42
N PHE A 93 4.98 2.49 0.75
CA PHE A 93 3.86 3.31 1.16
C PHE A 93 2.80 3.39 0.05
N LEU A 94 1.57 3.09 0.43
CA LEU A 94 0.35 3.16 -0.38
C LEU A 94 -0.56 4.22 0.24
N PRO A 95 -0.65 5.45 -0.31
CA PRO A 95 -1.61 6.42 0.17
C PRO A 95 -3.03 5.90 -0.06
N SER A 96 -4.00 6.46 0.67
CA SER A 96 -5.42 6.19 0.45
C SER A 96 -5.80 6.39 -1.02
N SER A 97 -6.71 5.56 -1.53
CA SER A 97 -7.16 5.65 -2.92
C SER A 97 -7.66 7.05 -3.26
N ASN A 98 -7.33 7.49 -4.47
CA ASN A 98 -7.69 8.81 -5.00
C ASN A 98 -7.14 10.00 -4.17
N THR A 99 -6.06 9.78 -3.40
CA THR A 99 -5.25 10.89 -2.85
C THR A 99 -4.83 11.79 -4.00
N THR A 100 -5.06 13.11 -3.90
CA THR A 100 -4.74 14.04 -4.99
C THR A 100 -3.23 14.07 -5.27
N VAL A 101 -2.83 14.50 -6.47
CA VAL A 101 -1.39 14.66 -6.80
C VAL A 101 -0.71 15.64 -5.85
N GLU A 102 -1.41 16.69 -5.42
CA GLU A 102 -0.89 17.67 -4.47
C GLU A 102 -0.68 17.06 -3.08
N ASP A 103 -1.68 16.32 -2.57
CA ASP A 103 -1.55 15.59 -1.31
C ASP A 103 -0.43 14.56 -1.37
N PHE A 104 -0.37 13.79 -2.46
CA PHE A 104 0.68 12.81 -2.69
C PHE A 104 2.06 13.48 -2.70
N ARG A 105 2.21 14.62 -3.38
CA ARG A 105 3.46 15.39 -3.39
C ARG A 105 3.88 15.78 -1.98
N ARG A 106 2.95 16.26 -1.14
CA ARG A 106 3.24 16.58 0.27
C ARG A 106 3.69 15.36 1.06
N MET A 107 3.02 14.23 0.91
CA MET A 107 3.40 12.96 1.56
C MET A 107 4.76 12.46 1.08
N ALA A 108 5.01 12.49 -0.23
CA ALA A 108 6.26 12.09 -0.87
C ALA A 108 7.43 12.95 -0.37
N SER A 109 7.28 14.27 -0.31
CA SER A 109 8.28 15.18 0.24
C SER A 109 8.62 14.83 1.69
N TYR A 110 7.61 14.62 2.53
CA TYR A 110 7.82 14.24 3.94
C TYR A 110 8.54 12.90 4.09
N ILE A 111 8.08 11.86 3.38
CA ILE A 111 8.69 10.53 3.42
C ILE A 111 10.15 10.61 2.94
N ASN A 112 10.42 11.32 1.84
CA ASN A 112 11.76 11.45 1.29
C ASN A 112 12.72 12.17 2.25
N GLU A 113 12.26 13.22 2.93
CA GLU A 113 13.06 13.92 3.93
C GLU A 113 13.41 13.00 5.11
N MET A 114 12.42 12.29 5.66
CA MET A 114 12.63 11.41 6.80
C MET A 114 13.44 10.15 6.44
N SER A 115 13.23 9.62 5.24
CA SER A 115 13.98 8.52 4.65
C SER A 115 15.48 8.83 4.54
N LYS A 116 15.82 10.05 4.09
CA LYS A 116 17.21 10.54 4.07
C LYS A 116 17.84 10.57 5.45
N LYS A 117 17.11 11.06 6.47
CA LYS A 117 17.61 11.12 7.86
C LYS A 117 17.90 9.74 8.45
N LEU A 118 17.10 8.72 8.10
CA LEU A 118 17.24 7.36 8.62
C LEU A 118 18.08 6.43 7.72
N GLY A 119 18.52 6.88 6.55
CA GLY A 119 19.23 6.05 5.58
C GLY A 119 18.39 4.88 5.04
N LYS A 120 17.06 5.04 4.99
CA LYS A 120 16.12 4.02 4.48
C LYS A 120 15.46 4.52 3.20
N ARG A 121 15.15 3.63 2.26
CA ARG A 121 14.34 3.95 1.08
C ARG A 121 12.93 3.41 1.25
N VAL A 122 11.93 4.25 1.03
CA VAL A 122 10.52 3.87 1.00
C VAL A 122 10.04 4.02 -0.44
N LEU A 123 9.44 2.96 -1.00
CA LEU A 123 8.81 3.03 -2.32
C LEU A 123 7.43 3.71 -2.20
N LEU A 124 7.15 4.66 -3.09
CA LEU A 124 5.92 5.46 -3.10
C LEU A 124 5.00 5.02 -4.23
N VAL A 125 3.82 4.50 -3.88
CA VAL A 125 2.92 3.87 -4.86
C VAL A 125 1.49 4.39 -4.72
N PRO A 126 1.14 5.55 -5.32
CA PRO A 126 -0.23 6.03 -5.32
C PRO A 126 -1.16 5.08 -6.08
N SER A 127 -2.44 5.07 -5.66
CA SER A 127 -3.50 4.39 -6.39
C SER A 127 -4.53 5.40 -6.90
N VAL A 128 -4.87 5.29 -8.17
CA VAL A 128 -5.92 6.08 -8.81
C VAL A 128 -6.98 5.17 -9.41
N THR A 129 -8.23 5.55 -9.22
CA THR A 129 -9.38 4.76 -9.61
C THR A 129 -10.07 5.38 -10.80
N TYR A 130 -10.41 4.58 -11.80
CA TYR A 130 -11.25 5.02 -12.92
C TYR A 130 -12.71 5.20 -12.49
N PRO A 131 -13.44 6.20 -13.04
CA PRO A 131 -12.93 7.28 -13.88
C PRO A 131 -12.37 8.46 -13.07
N ASP A 132 -12.82 8.63 -11.82
CA ASP A 132 -12.68 9.87 -11.05
C ASP A 132 -11.21 10.29 -10.79
N GLY A 133 -10.29 9.33 -10.67
CA GLY A 133 -8.88 9.57 -10.37
C GLY A 133 -7.96 9.65 -11.59
N ILE A 134 -8.32 8.97 -12.70
CA ILE A 134 -7.43 8.79 -13.86
C ILE A 134 -8.00 9.35 -15.18
N GLY A 135 -9.31 9.56 -15.26
CA GLY A 135 -10.03 9.98 -16.47
C GLY A 135 -10.42 8.84 -17.40
N GLU A 136 -11.00 9.18 -18.55
CA GLU A 136 -11.70 8.20 -19.40
C GLU A 136 -10.99 7.85 -20.71
N ASN A 137 -10.04 8.66 -21.13
CA ASN A 137 -9.39 8.52 -22.43
C ASN A 137 -7.86 8.46 -22.29
N PRO A 138 -7.15 7.98 -23.34
CA PRO A 138 -5.70 7.89 -23.34
C PRO A 138 -4.96 9.15 -22.90
N LYS A 139 -5.46 10.34 -23.26
CA LYS A 139 -4.80 11.61 -22.91
C LYS A 139 -4.87 11.86 -21.40
N ASP A 140 -6.02 11.60 -20.78
CA ASP A 140 -6.18 11.75 -19.33
C ASP A 140 -5.27 10.79 -18.57
N TRP A 141 -5.21 9.52 -19.01
CA TRP A 141 -4.39 8.49 -18.38
C TRP A 141 -2.90 8.85 -18.40
N LEU A 142 -2.40 9.25 -19.57
CA LEU A 142 -1.00 9.65 -19.73
C LEU A 142 -0.67 10.89 -18.90
N SER A 143 -1.55 11.91 -18.92
CA SER A 143 -1.38 13.11 -18.08
C SER A 143 -1.29 12.76 -16.61
N LYS A 144 -2.19 11.89 -16.12
CA LYS A 144 -2.22 11.52 -14.70
C LYS A 144 -0.99 10.71 -14.29
N ILE A 145 -0.56 9.77 -15.12
CA ILE A 145 0.66 8.98 -14.88
C ILE A 145 1.87 9.91 -14.81
N GLU A 146 1.98 10.86 -15.73
CA GLU A 146 3.07 11.84 -15.75
C GLU A 146 3.07 12.73 -14.50
N GLU A 147 1.90 13.21 -14.06
CA GLU A 147 1.75 14.03 -12.86
C GLU A 147 2.27 13.33 -11.59
N TYR A 148 1.88 12.07 -11.37
CA TYR A 148 2.35 11.29 -10.21
C TYR A 148 3.82 10.89 -10.33
N SER A 149 4.28 10.55 -11.54
CA SER A 149 5.69 10.25 -11.79
C SER A 149 6.57 11.46 -11.45
N LYS A 150 6.20 12.66 -11.93
CA LYS A 150 6.87 13.93 -11.57
C LYS A 150 6.78 14.26 -10.08
N ALA A 151 5.74 13.81 -9.39
CA ALA A 151 5.60 13.94 -7.94
C ALA A 151 6.44 12.93 -7.14
N GLY A 152 7.15 12.01 -7.81
CA GLY A 152 8.08 11.07 -7.18
C GLY A 152 7.51 9.67 -6.91
N ALA A 153 6.43 9.28 -7.58
CA ALA A 153 5.94 7.90 -7.52
C ALA A 153 6.94 6.92 -8.16
N ASP A 154 7.25 5.81 -7.47
CA ASP A 154 8.06 4.72 -8.01
C ASP A 154 7.21 3.77 -8.89
N MET A 155 5.92 3.63 -8.57
CA MET A 155 4.94 2.84 -9.30
C MET A 155 3.55 3.49 -9.12
N ILE A 156 2.62 3.26 -10.03
CA ILE A 156 1.24 3.72 -9.89
C ILE A 156 0.30 2.52 -10.02
N ILE A 157 -0.61 2.36 -9.07
CA ILE A 157 -1.69 1.36 -9.16
C ILE A 157 -2.89 2.02 -9.84
N LEU A 158 -3.36 1.38 -10.91
CA LEU A 158 -4.54 1.82 -11.63
C LEU A 158 -5.65 0.83 -11.37
N ASP A 159 -6.74 1.34 -10.80
CA ASP A 159 -7.90 0.54 -10.44
C ASP A 159 -9.07 0.83 -11.39
N PHE A 160 -9.60 -0.20 -12.03
CA PHE A 160 -10.77 -0.14 -12.92
C PHE A 160 -12.02 -0.76 -12.27
N SER A 161 -12.01 -0.97 -10.95
CA SER A 161 -13.08 -1.62 -10.20
C SER A 161 -14.35 -0.76 -10.08
N MET A 162 -14.25 0.57 -10.11
CA MET A 162 -15.41 1.48 -10.01
C MET A 162 -16.15 1.67 -11.35
N THR A 163 -16.12 0.66 -12.20
CA THR A 163 -16.85 0.67 -13.45
C THR A 163 -18.31 0.34 -13.22
N ARG A 164 -19.19 1.35 -13.27
CA ARG A 164 -20.65 1.12 -13.50
C ARG A 164 -20.93 0.72 -14.97
N VAL A 165 -19.95 0.16 -15.65
CA VAL A 165 -20.01 -0.19 -17.07
C VAL A 165 -20.02 -1.71 -17.24
N SER A 166 -20.51 -2.18 -18.38
CA SER A 166 -20.56 -3.61 -18.67
C SER A 166 -19.14 -4.22 -18.70
N PRO A 167 -18.99 -5.53 -18.40
CA PRO A 167 -17.72 -6.23 -18.52
C PRO A 167 -17.04 -6.01 -19.89
N ASP A 168 -17.80 -5.99 -20.98
CA ASP A 168 -17.26 -5.73 -22.33
C ASP A 168 -16.65 -4.33 -22.46
N LYS A 169 -17.31 -3.32 -21.90
CA LYS A 169 -16.78 -1.95 -21.89
C LYS A 169 -15.52 -1.85 -21.01
N SER A 170 -15.50 -2.54 -19.86
CA SER A 170 -14.30 -2.61 -19.02
C SER A 170 -13.13 -3.30 -19.74
N MET A 171 -13.39 -4.40 -20.44
CA MET A 171 -12.36 -5.10 -21.21
C MET A 171 -11.84 -4.27 -22.38
N ASN A 172 -12.72 -3.57 -23.11
CA ASN A 172 -12.30 -2.67 -24.19
C ASN A 172 -11.44 -1.53 -23.66
N MET A 173 -11.82 -0.92 -22.54
CA MET A 173 -11.04 0.12 -21.89
C MET A 173 -9.66 -0.39 -21.46
N LEU A 174 -9.56 -1.58 -20.86
CA LEU A 174 -8.25 -2.17 -20.52
C LEU A 174 -7.36 -2.38 -21.75
N ARG A 175 -7.95 -2.77 -22.88
CA ARG A 175 -7.22 -2.91 -24.16
C ARG A 175 -6.73 -1.56 -24.69
N GLU A 176 -7.58 -0.53 -24.66
CA GLU A 176 -7.19 0.82 -25.07
C GLU A 176 -6.10 1.38 -24.16
N PHE A 177 -6.24 1.19 -22.85
CA PHE A 177 -5.25 1.57 -21.86
C PHE A 177 -3.90 0.91 -22.16
N SER A 178 -3.90 -0.41 -22.36
CA SER A 178 -2.68 -1.16 -22.67
C SER A 178 -1.98 -0.63 -23.93
N LYS A 179 -2.73 -0.39 -25.02
CA LYS A 179 -2.19 0.17 -26.28
C LYS A 179 -1.63 1.59 -26.12
N ALA A 180 -2.26 2.41 -25.28
CA ALA A 180 -1.85 3.80 -25.09
C ALA A 180 -0.65 3.93 -24.14
N VAL A 181 -0.60 3.15 -23.06
CA VAL A 181 0.31 3.38 -21.94
C VAL A 181 1.52 2.45 -21.95
N PHE A 182 1.34 1.16 -22.27
CA PHE A 182 2.44 0.19 -22.15
C PHE A 182 3.62 0.49 -23.08
N PRO A 183 3.45 0.92 -24.34
CA PRO A 183 4.58 1.26 -25.20
C PRO A 183 5.49 2.36 -24.64
N ILE A 184 4.94 3.24 -23.78
CA ILE A 184 5.66 4.39 -23.20
C ILE A 184 6.32 4.00 -21.87
N TYR A 185 5.59 3.32 -20.99
CA TYR A 185 6.03 3.08 -19.60
C TYR A 185 6.43 1.63 -19.30
N CYS A 186 6.12 0.68 -20.21
CA CYS A 186 6.39 -0.74 -20.07
C CYS A 186 6.86 -1.37 -21.40
N PRO A 187 7.93 -0.86 -22.04
CA PRO A 187 8.30 -1.23 -23.41
C PRO A 187 8.70 -2.70 -23.58
N SER A 188 9.01 -3.41 -22.49
CA SER A 188 9.29 -4.85 -22.49
C SER A 188 8.04 -5.74 -22.58
N ILE A 189 6.84 -5.17 -22.38
CA ILE A 189 5.56 -5.89 -22.48
C ILE A 189 5.04 -5.68 -23.90
N GLN A 190 5.22 -6.69 -24.76
CA GLN A 190 4.56 -6.71 -26.07
C GLN A 190 3.06 -6.98 -25.88
N THR A 191 2.22 -6.17 -26.51
CA THR A 191 0.75 -6.17 -26.43
C THR A 191 0.11 -6.66 -27.71
#